data_AF-A0A3C0VNF8-F1
#
_entry.id   AF-A0A3C0VNF8-F1
#
_cell.length_a   1.000
_cell.length_b   1.000
_cell.length_c   1.000
_cell.angle_alpha   90.00
_cell.angle_beta   90.00
_cell.angle_gamma   90.00
#
_symmetry.space_group_name_H-M   'P 1'
#
loop_
_entity.id
_entity.type
_entity.pdbx_description
1 polymer ?
#
loop_
_entity_poly.entity_id
_entity_poly.type
_entity_poly.pdbx_seq_one_letter_code
_entity_poly.pdbx_strand_id
1 'polypeptide(L)' 'GAVDAPDTLGKMLGPEAFEKLRKDKGSEDGLMLPEHIADTYFHIAQQHRSVWTHELDLRSFSDEAWWNHAVNIEF' A
#
# COMPACT_ATOMS: atom_id res chain seq x y z
N GLY A 1 -0.81 -2.62 1.50
CA GLY A 1 -1.72 -1.57 1.98
C GLY A 1 -2.82 -1.26 0.97
N ALA A 2 -3.67 -0.28 1.25
CA ALA A 2 -4.62 0.25 0.26
C ALA A 2 -3.86 1.02 -0.84
N VAL A 3 -4.34 0.95 -2.08
CA VAL A 3 -3.71 1.62 -3.24
C VAL A 3 -4.53 2.85 -3.61
N ASP A 4 -3.87 3.96 -3.92
CA ASP A 4 -4.52 5.12 -4.53
C ASP A 4 -4.91 4.79 -5.99
N ALA A 5 -6.06 4.13 -6.14
CA ALA A 5 -6.59 3.66 -7.42
C ALA A 5 -8.07 4.05 -7.57
N PRO A 6 -8.38 5.16 -8.28
CA PRO A 6 -9.76 5.65 -8.44
C PRO A 6 -10.63 4.68 -9.24
N ASP A 7 -10.03 3.90 -10.14
CA ASP A 7 -10.68 2.98 -11.06
C ASP A 7 -11.02 1.61 -10.45
N THR A 8 -10.45 1.27 -9.29
CA THR A 8 -10.71 0.04 -8.55
C THR A 8 -11.22 0.34 -7.15
N LEU A 9 -10.35 0.70 -6.21
CA LEU A 9 -10.72 1.04 -4.84
C LEU A 9 -11.72 2.21 -4.81
N GLY A 10 -11.55 3.20 -5.68
CA GLY A 10 -12.48 4.32 -5.82
C GLY A 10 -13.87 3.90 -6.30
N LYS A 11 -13.99 2.90 -7.18
CA LYS A 11 -15.30 2.35 -7.59
C LYS A 11 -15.95 1.54 -6.48
N MET A 12 -15.16 0.82 -5.68
CA MET A 12 -15.67 0.02 -4.57
C MET A 12 -16.21 0.89 -3.43
N LEU A 13 -15.53 2.00 -3.12
CA LEU A 13 -15.91 2.91 -2.04
C LEU A 13 -16.91 3.99 -2.48
N GLY A 14 -16.96 4.32 -3.77
CA GLY A 14 -17.65 5.48 -4.29
C GLY A 14 -16.81 6.76 -4.17
N PRO A 15 -17.10 7.79 -5.00
CA PRO A 15 -16.23 8.94 -5.17
C PRO A 15 -16.03 9.75 -3.88
N GLU A 16 -17.08 9.96 -3.09
CA GLU A 16 -16.99 10.75 -1.85
C GLU A 16 -16.14 10.07 -0.77
N ALA A 17 -16.37 8.77 -0.55
CA ALA A 17 -15.63 8.00 0.45
C ALA A 17 -14.17 7.80 0.05
N PHE A 18 -13.90 7.64 -1.24
CA PHE A 18 -12.54 7.52 -1.75
C PHE A 18 -11.76 8.85 -1.64
N GLU A 19 -12.40 9.98 -1.95
CA GLU A 19 -11.76 11.28 -1.77
C GLU A 19 -11.47 11.58 -0.29
N LYS A 20 -12.41 11.22 0.60
CA LYS A 20 -12.17 11.29 2.05
C LYS A 20 -10.99 10.41 2.48
N LEU A 21 -10.90 9.18 1.97
CA LEU A 21 -9.78 8.28 2.25
C LEU A 21 -8.44 8.88 1.80
N ARG A 22 -8.38 9.43 0.58
CA ARG A 22 -7.18 10.12 0.09
C ARG A 22 -6.78 11.29 0.96
N LYS A 23 -7.74 12.13 1.33
CA LYS A 23 -7.47 13.31 2.14
C LYS A 23 -6.97 12.95 3.53
N ASP A 24 -7.57 11.95 4.15
CA ASP A 24 -7.27 11.58 5.54
C ASP A 24 -6.01 10.71 5.64
N LYS A 25 -5.88 9.68 4.79
CA LYS A 25 -4.76 8.71 4.85
C LYS A 25 -3.67 8.97 3.82
N GLY A 26 -4.03 9.44 2.63
CA GLY A 26 -3.05 9.72 1.58
C GLY A 26 -2.07 10.83 1.96
N SER A 27 -2.50 11.82 2.76
CA SER A 27 -1.63 12.90 3.25
C SER A 27 -0.54 12.45 4.24
N GLU A 28 -0.68 11.25 4.82
CA GLU A 28 0.26 10.68 5.79
C GLU A 28 0.99 9.46 5.23
N ASP A 29 1.13 9.37 3.90
CA ASP A 29 1.76 8.24 3.20
C ASP A 29 1.09 6.88 3.49
N GLY A 30 -0.22 6.91 3.82
CA GLY A 30 -1.04 5.74 4.16
C GLY A 30 -1.73 5.06 2.97
N LEU A 31 -1.45 5.53 1.74
CA LEU A 31 -1.90 4.90 0.50
C LEU A 31 -0.69 4.62 -0.40
N MET A 32 -0.65 3.44 -0.98
CA MET A 32 0.40 3.08 -1.93
C MET A 32 0.09 3.71 -3.29
N LEU A 33 1.09 4.35 -3.89
CA LEU A 33 0.95 4.96 -5.22
C LEU A 33 1.28 3.95 -6.32
N PRO A 34 0.40 3.77 -7.34
CA PRO A 34 0.65 2.83 -8.42
C PRO A 34 1.99 3.01 -9.15
N GLU A 35 2.45 4.25 -9.30
CA GLU A 35 3.73 4.57 -9.94
C GLU A 35 4.93 3.96 -9.19
N HIS A 36 4.97 4.06 -7.86
CA HIS A 36 6.07 3.50 -7.07
C HIS A 36 5.99 1.99 -6.92
N ILE A 37 4.78 1.42 -6.99
CA ILE A 37 4.62 -0.03 -7.12
C ILE A 37 5.25 -0.49 -8.44
N ALA A 38 4.96 0.21 -9.55
CA ALA A 38 5.52 -0.12 -10.85
C ALA A 38 7.06 0.02 -10.88
N ASP A 39 7.62 1.10 -10.32
CA ASP A 39 9.06 1.29 -10.19
C ASP A 39 9.72 0.13 -9.43
N THR A 40 9.10 -0.32 -8.34
CA THR A 40 9.60 -1.44 -7.54
C THR A 40 9.68 -2.73 -8.37
N TYR A 41 8.63 -3.04 -9.13
CA TYR A 41 8.65 -4.20 -10.03
C TYR A 41 9.63 -4.03 -11.19
N PHE A 42 9.80 -2.81 -11.69
CA PHE A 42 10.81 -2.51 -12.72
C PHE A 42 12.23 -2.79 -12.22
N HIS A 43 12.53 -2.46 -10.97
CA HIS A 43 13.81 -2.81 -10.33
C HIS A 43 13.98 -4.31 -10.15
N ILE A 44 12.93 -5.03 -9.73
CA ILE A 44 12.97 -6.50 -9.62
C ILE A 44 13.26 -7.15 -10.98
N ALA A 45 12.62 -6.66 -12.05
CA ALA A 45 12.83 -7.17 -13.40
C ALA A 45 14.28 -7.00 -13.91
N GLN A 46 15.05 -6.08 -13.31
CA GLN A 46 16.45 -5.83 -13.65
C GLN A 46 17.45 -6.57 -12.74
N GLN A 47 17.01 -7.41 -11.82
CA GLN A 47 17.91 -8.14 -10.92
C GLN A 47 18.88 -9.05 -11.69
N HIS A 48 20.12 -9.11 -11.20
CA HIS A 48 21.12 -10.01 -11.77
C HIS A 48 20.75 -11.48 -11.48
N ARG A 49 20.91 -12.37 -12.45
CA ARG A 49 20.49 -13.79 -12.35
C ARG A 49 21.02 -14.58 -11.14
N SER A 50 22.09 -14.11 -10.50
CA SER A 50 22.67 -14.78 -9.32
C SER A 50 21.97 -14.43 -8.01
N VAL A 51 21.12 -13.39 -8.00
CA VAL A 51 20.41 -12.93 -6.80
C VAL A 51 19.08 -12.32 -7.22
N TRP A 52 17.98 -12.97 -6.86
CA TRP A 52 16.63 -12.57 -7.24
C TRP A 52 15.68 -12.57 -6.03
N THR A 53 14.64 -11.76 -6.11
CA THR A 53 13.59 -11.67 -5.09
C THR A 53 12.56 -12.79 -5.27
N HIS A 54 12.43 -13.65 -4.27
CA HIS A 54 11.41 -14.71 -4.27
C HIS A 54 10.00 -14.20 -3.91
N GLU A 55 9.92 -13.31 -2.92
CA GLU A 55 8.67 -12.72 -2.43
C GLU A 55 8.90 -11.26 -2.06
N LEU A 56 7.88 -10.43 -2.29
CA LEU A 56 7.85 -9.02 -1.94
C LEU A 56 6.49 -8.70 -1.31
N ASP A 57 6.50 -8.08 -0.14
CA ASP A 57 5.32 -7.45 0.47
C ASP A 57 5.44 -5.93 0.32
N LEU A 58 4.41 -5.30 -0.23
CA LEU A 58 4.33 -3.84 -0.39
C LEU A 58 3.28 -3.27 0.54
N ARG A 59 3.70 -2.27 1.31
CA ARG A 59 2.91 -1.63 2.36
C ARG A 59 3.02 -0.12 2.27
N SER A 60 1.98 0.56 2.74
CA SER A 60 2.06 2.01 2.91
C SER A 60 3.05 2.32 4.03
N PHE A 61 3.65 3.52 4.05
CA PHE A 61 4.66 3.85 5.05
C PHE A 61 4.08 3.88 6.47
N SER A 62 2.81 4.29 6.59
CA SER A 62 2.08 4.32 7.87
C SER A 62 1.38 3.00 8.22
N ASP A 63 1.52 1.94 7.41
CA ASP A 63 0.90 0.64 7.74
C ASP A 63 1.51 0.10 9.04
N GLU A 64 0.65 -0.29 9.99
CA GLU A 64 1.11 -1.05 11.15
C GLU A 64 1.64 -2.42 10.71
N ALA A 65 2.81 -2.78 11.25
CA ALA A 65 3.38 -4.10 11.05
C ALA A 65 2.52 -5.17 11.73
N TRP A 66 2.42 -6.35 11.11
CA TRP A 66 1.54 -7.44 11.56
C TRP A 66 1.83 -7.94 12.99
N TRP A 67 3.06 -7.73 13.47
CA TRP A 67 3.48 -8.10 14.83
C TRP A 67 3.25 -7.00 15.88
N ASN A 68 2.79 -5.81 15.50
CA ASN A 68 2.67 -4.65 16.40
C ASN A 68 1.29 -3.99 16.31
N HIS A 69 0.23 -4.78 16.17
CA HIS A 69 -1.13 -4.27 16.32
C HIS A 69 -1.48 -4.15 17.80
N ALA A 70 -2.01 -3.01 18.21
CA ALA A 70 -2.56 -2.84 19.55
C ALA A 70 -3.69 -3.85 19.74
N VAL A 71 -3.46 -4.87 20.58
CA VAL A 71 -4.52 -5.78 20.97
C VAL A 71 -5.25 -5.12 22.14
N ASN A 72 -6.43 -4.56 21.87
CA ASN A 72 -7.35 -4.16 22.94
C ASN A 72 -7.93 -5.43 23.56
N ILE A 73 -7.22 -5.97 24.54
CA ILE A 73 -7.72 -7.05 25.40
C ILE A 73 -8.34 -6.35 26.62
N GLU A 74 -9.65 -6.16 26.59
CA GLU A 74 -10.38 -5.76 27.79
C GLU A 74 -10.52 -7.00 28.72
N PHE A 75 -10.08 -6.86 29.97
CA PHE A 75 -10.27 -7.84 31.04
C PHE A 75 -11.47 -7.49 31.91
#